data_AF-A0A662KZV0-F1
#
_entry.id   AF-A0A662KZV0-F1
#
_cell.length_a   1.000
_cell.length_b   1.000
_cell.length_c   1.000
_cell.angle_alpha   90.00
_cell.angle_beta   90.00
_cell.angle_gamma   90.00
#
_symmetry.space_group_name_H-M   'P 1'
#
loop_
_entity.id
_entity.type
_entity.pdbx_description
1 polymer ?
#
loop_
_entity_poly.entity_id
_entity_poly.type
_entity_poly.pdbx_seq_one_letter_code
_entity_poly.pdbx_strand_id
1 'polypeptide(L)'
;MKRQSTSLKNKIHPEILRRGIRPKERNLFSKDGMKYLEDLEIGSISHYLKYYLQNEDAMLLTTIPGIGFYGALLIISEIGDIHRFPSPEKLCSYARLVPSLHQSGRMTRYRPITKVGSRYLR
;
A
#
# COMPACT_ATOMS: atom_id res chain seq x y z
N MET A 1 3.37 13.60 7.40
CA MET A 1 3.23 12.49 6.42
C MET A 1 4.53 12.24 5.64
N LYS A 2 5.63 11.80 6.29
CA LYS A 2 6.90 11.45 5.58
C LYS A 2 7.62 10.20 6.13
N ARG A 3 7.04 9.48 7.10
CA ARG A 3 7.78 8.47 7.90
C ARG A 3 7.80 7.04 7.32
N GLN A 4 6.83 6.66 6.48
CA GLN A 4 6.76 5.29 5.95
C GLN A 4 7.60 5.12 4.67
N SER A 5 7.54 6.07 3.74
CA SER A 5 8.38 6.06 2.52
C SER A 5 9.88 6.19 2.84
N THR A 6 10.23 6.89 3.91
CA THR A 6 11.59 6.92 4.45
C THR A 6 11.99 5.58 5.07
N SER A 7 11.12 4.91 5.82
CA SER A 7 11.48 3.66 6.51
C SER A 7 11.88 2.52 5.55
N LEU A 8 11.22 2.38 4.39
CA LEU A 8 11.58 1.35 3.41
C LEU A 8 12.74 1.76 2.50
N LYS A 9 12.84 3.02 2.07
CA LYS A 9 14.07 3.53 1.44
C LYS A 9 15.27 3.29 2.35
N ASN A 10 15.11 3.48 3.67
CA ASN A 10 16.11 3.25 4.69
C ASN A 10 16.35 1.77 5.02
N LYS A 11 15.56 0.82 4.49
CA LYS A 11 15.81 -0.63 4.59
C LYS A 11 16.41 -1.19 3.31
N ILE A 12 15.87 -0.79 2.16
CA ILE A 12 16.27 -1.30 0.85
C ILE A 12 17.60 -0.72 0.39
N HIS A 13 17.86 0.58 0.63
CA HIS A 13 19.19 1.15 0.33
C HIS A 13 20.32 0.44 1.07
N PRO A 14 20.25 0.22 2.40
CA PRO A 14 21.31 -0.52 3.08
C PRO A 14 21.39 -2.00 2.68
N GLU A 15 20.28 -2.66 2.30
CA GLU A 15 20.32 -4.03 1.78
C GLU A 15 21.08 -4.10 0.43
N ILE A 16 20.79 -3.15 -0.46
CA ILE A 16 21.43 -3.01 -1.77
C ILE A 16 22.91 -2.61 -1.63
N LEU A 17 23.21 -1.67 -0.71
CA LEU A 17 24.59 -1.28 -0.37
C LEU A 17 25.37 -2.43 0.32
N ARG A 18 24.72 -3.24 1.17
CA ARG A 18 25.33 -4.43 1.80
C ARG A 18 25.75 -5.47 0.78
N ARG A 19 25.02 -5.59 -0.33
CA ARG A 19 25.40 -6.44 -1.46
C ARG A 19 26.38 -5.75 -2.42
N GLY A 20 26.82 -4.52 -2.14
CA GLY A 20 27.78 -3.76 -2.95
C GLY A 20 27.20 -3.17 -4.23
N ILE A 21 25.88 -3.18 -4.39
CA ILE A 21 25.22 -2.87 -5.66
C ILE A 21 24.79 -1.40 -5.61
N ARG A 22 25.14 -0.61 -6.63
CA ARG A 22 24.69 0.80 -6.71
C ARG A 22 23.41 0.84 -7.55
N PRO A 23 22.28 1.27 -6.97
CA PRO A 23 21.02 1.31 -7.70
C PRO A 23 21.12 2.31 -8.86
N LYS A 24 20.86 1.82 -10.07
CA LYS A 24 20.96 2.59 -11.33
C LYS A 24 19.92 3.72 -11.39
N GLU A 25 18.81 3.56 -10.68
CA GLU A 25 17.72 4.53 -10.62
C GLU A 25 17.42 5.04 -9.21
N ARG A 26 16.96 6.30 -9.14
CA ARG A 26 16.52 6.95 -7.89
C ARG A 26 15.19 6.37 -7.37
N ASN A 27 14.44 5.68 -8.23
CA ASN A 27 13.16 5.06 -7.91
C ASN A 27 13.17 3.59 -8.35
N LEU A 28 13.51 2.70 -7.42
CA LEU A 28 13.64 1.24 -7.63
C LEU A 28 12.35 0.55 -8.08
N PHE A 29 11.23 1.25 -8.11
CA PHE A 29 9.92 0.72 -8.48
C PHE A 29 9.37 1.32 -9.78
N SER A 30 10.23 1.95 -10.60
CA SER A 30 9.92 2.24 -12.02
C SER A 30 9.95 0.95 -12.84
N LYS A 31 9.49 0.96 -14.11
CA LYS A 31 9.61 -0.21 -15.01
C LYS A 31 11.04 -0.75 -15.06
N ASP A 32 12.02 0.15 -15.17
CA ASP A 32 13.45 -0.21 -15.22
C ASP A 32 13.98 -0.63 -13.83
N GLY A 33 13.53 0.02 -12.76
CA GLY A 33 13.80 -0.39 -11.38
C GLY A 33 13.27 -1.78 -11.02
N MET A 34 12.06 -2.15 -11.50
CA MET A 34 11.48 -3.48 -11.29
C MET A 34 12.27 -4.56 -12.02
N LYS A 35 12.69 -4.28 -13.26
CA LYS A 35 13.56 -5.19 -14.02
C LYS A 35 14.89 -5.40 -13.30
N TYR A 36 15.43 -4.36 -12.68
CA TYR A 36 16.63 -4.44 -11.84
C TYR A 36 16.39 -5.20 -10.52
N LEU A 37 15.21 -5.09 -9.90
CA LEU A 37 14.85 -5.87 -8.71
C LEU A 37 14.60 -7.35 -9.01
N GLU A 38 14.10 -7.66 -10.20
CA GLU A 38 13.93 -9.03 -10.69
C GLU A 38 15.28 -9.70 -10.93
N ASP A 39 16.22 -8.97 -11.54
CA ASP A 39 17.61 -9.41 -11.79
C ASP A 39 18.41 -9.66 -10.48
N LEU A 40 17.99 -9.08 -9.36
CA LEU A 40 18.60 -9.27 -8.04
C LEU A 40 18.24 -10.61 -7.37
N GLU A 41 17.34 -11.40 -7.96
CA GLU A 41 16.91 -12.73 -7.51
C GLU A 41 16.55 -12.82 -6.01
N ILE A 42 15.99 -11.75 -5.46
CA ILE A 42 15.53 -11.75 -4.07
C ILE A 42 14.18 -12.47 -4.03
N GLY A 43 14.17 -13.74 -3.64
CA GLY A 43 12.99 -14.61 -3.74
C GLY A 43 11.70 -14.05 -3.14
N SER A 44 11.78 -13.27 -2.06
CA SER A 44 10.60 -12.59 -1.49
C SER A 44 10.06 -11.49 -2.41
N ILE A 45 10.92 -10.70 -3.06
CA ILE A 45 10.54 -9.61 -3.98
C ILE A 45 9.99 -10.17 -5.30
N SER A 46 10.61 -11.22 -5.83
CA SER A 46 10.16 -11.89 -7.06
C SER A 46 8.73 -12.44 -6.93
N HIS A 47 8.37 -12.99 -5.77
CA HIS A 47 7.02 -13.48 -5.50
C HIS A 47 5.98 -12.34 -5.55
N TYR A 48 6.26 -11.21 -4.91
CA TYR A 48 5.35 -10.05 -4.93
C TYR A 48 5.22 -9.42 -6.32
N LEU A 49 6.31 -9.35 -7.09
CA LEU A 49 6.30 -8.87 -8.49
C LEU A 49 5.40 -9.72 -9.37
N LYS A 50 5.52 -11.04 -9.27
CA LYS A 50 4.69 -11.97 -10.05
C LYS A 50 3.20 -11.84 -9.69
N TYR A 51 2.90 -11.74 -8.40
CA TYR A 51 1.51 -11.55 -7.94
C TYR A 51 0.92 -10.23 -8.45
N TYR A 52 1.68 -9.15 -8.43
CA TYR A 52 1.26 -7.86 -8.96
C TYR A 52 0.98 -7.88 -10.46
N LEU A 53 1.89 -8.46 -11.26
CA LEU A 53 1.74 -8.53 -12.71
C LEU A 53 0.52 -9.35 -13.15
N GLN A 54 0.06 -10.28 -12.31
CA GLN A 54 -1.15 -11.06 -12.57
C GLN A 54 -2.45 -10.36 -12.14
N ASN A 55 -2.37 -9.26 -11.38
CA ASN A 55 -3.54 -8.55 -10.87
C ASN A 55 -3.70 -7.19 -11.55
N GLU A 56 -4.67 -7.10 -12.46
CA GLU A 56 -5.00 -5.85 -13.18
C GLU A 56 -5.38 -4.72 -12.22
N ASP A 57 -6.11 -5.04 -11.13
CA ASP A 57 -6.48 -4.08 -10.09
C ASP A 57 -5.26 -3.43 -9.43
N ALA A 58 -4.16 -4.18 -9.29
CA ALA A 58 -2.94 -3.67 -8.68
C ALA A 58 -2.30 -2.63 -9.58
N MET A 59 -2.30 -2.90 -10.89
CA MET A 59 -1.83 -1.95 -11.90
C MET A 59 -2.68 -0.69 -11.91
N LEU A 60 -4.00 -0.82 -11.88
CA LEU A 60 -4.92 0.32 -11.82
C LEU A 60 -4.66 1.19 -10.58
N LEU A 61 -4.48 0.58 -9.41
CA LEU A 61 -4.21 1.33 -8.17
C LEU A 61 -2.91 2.14 -8.25
N THR A 62 -1.87 1.65 -8.94
CA THR A 62 -0.62 2.42 -9.10
C THR A 62 -0.73 3.63 -10.02
N THR A 63 -1.79 3.73 -10.82
CA THR A 63 -2.06 4.94 -11.61
C THR A 63 -2.46 6.12 -10.73
N ILE A 64 -2.93 5.85 -9.50
CA ILE A 64 -3.33 6.88 -8.55
C ILE A 64 -2.06 7.54 -7.98
N PRO A 65 -1.92 8.88 -8.12
CA PRO A 65 -0.74 9.57 -7.63
C PRO A 65 -0.59 9.40 -6.11
N GLY A 66 0.56 8.88 -5.69
CA GLY A 66 0.86 8.61 -4.28
C GLY A 66 0.68 7.14 -3.86
N ILE A 67 0.08 6.29 -4.71
CA ILE A 67 0.00 4.85 -4.49
C ILE A 67 1.10 4.16 -5.31
N GLY A 68 2.14 3.68 -4.63
CA GLY A 68 3.19 2.88 -5.26
C GLY A 68 2.83 1.40 -5.34
N PHE A 69 3.64 0.62 -6.04
CA PHE A 69 3.53 -0.84 -6.19
C PHE A 69 3.15 -1.58 -4.88
N TYR A 70 3.92 -1.38 -3.81
CA TYR A 70 3.63 -2.01 -2.52
C TYR A 70 2.34 -1.50 -1.88
N GLY A 71 2.01 -0.22 -2.07
CA GLY A 71 0.76 0.34 -1.59
C GLY A 71 -0.44 -0.32 -2.27
N ALA A 72 -0.37 -0.51 -3.59
CA ALA A 72 -1.40 -1.20 -4.37
C ALA A 72 -1.57 -2.66 -3.91
N LEU A 73 -0.48 -3.42 -3.81
CA LEU A 73 -0.47 -4.79 -3.29
C LEU A 73 -1.04 -4.89 -1.86
N LEU A 74 -0.64 -3.96 -0.99
CA LEU A 74 -1.10 -3.93 0.40
C LEU A 74 -2.60 -3.64 0.46
N ILE A 75 -3.09 -2.70 -0.36
CA ILE A 75 -4.52 -2.40 -0.48
C ILE A 75 -5.28 -3.65 -0.90
N ILE A 76 -4.84 -4.33 -1.96
CA ILE A 76 -5.50 -5.55 -2.47
C ILE A 76 -5.46 -6.68 -1.45
N SER A 77 -4.31 -6.91 -0.82
CA SER A 77 -4.16 -7.97 0.18
C SER A 77 -5.07 -7.76 1.39
N GLU A 78 -5.36 -6.52 1.74
CA GLU A 78 -6.09 -6.18 2.95
C GLU A 78 -7.59 -6.01 2.74
N ILE A 79 -7.98 -5.57 1.54
CA ILE A 79 -9.36 -5.58 1.07
C ILE A 79 -9.78 -7.03 0.77
N GLY A 80 -8.92 -7.79 0.09
CA GLY A 80 -9.25 -9.11 -0.44
C GLY A 80 -10.34 -8.99 -1.50
N ASP A 81 -11.48 -9.64 -1.23
CA ASP A 81 -12.68 -9.48 -2.06
C ASP A 81 -13.36 -8.12 -1.80
N ILE A 82 -13.47 -7.31 -2.85
CA ILE A 82 -14.15 -6.01 -2.81
C ILE A 82 -15.65 -6.15 -2.52
N HIS A 83 -16.28 -7.27 -2.93
CA HIS A 83 -17.71 -7.50 -2.74
C HIS A 83 -18.09 -7.75 -1.28
N ARG A 84 -17.12 -7.98 -0.37
CA ARG A 84 -17.40 -8.04 1.07
C ARG A 84 -17.89 -6.69 1.61
N PHE A 85 -17.64 -5.60 0.89
CA PHE A 85 -18.10 -4.28 1.25
C PHE A 85 -19.33 -3.91 0.44
N PRO A 86 -20.51 -3.78 1.07
CA PRO A 86 -21.75 -3.46 0.35
C PRO A 86 -21.78 -2.02 -0.19
N SER A 87 -20.90 -1.13 0.30
CA SER A 87 -20.76 0.22 -0.25
C SER A 87 -19.32 0.75 -0.08
N PRO A 88 -18.89 1.71 -0.93
CA PRO A 88 -17.57 2.35 -0.83
C PRO A 88 -17.32 3.03 0.52
N GLU A 89 -18.38 3.57 1.14
CA GLU A 89 -18.31 4.22 2.45
C GLU A 89 -17.90 3.24 3.56
N LYS A 90 -18.36 1.98 3.47
CA LYS A 90 -17.99 0.92 4.41
C LYS A 90 -16.51 0.56 4.27
N LEU A 91 -16.00 0.55 3.04
CA LEU A 91 -14.57 0.39 2.79
C LEU A 91 -13.77 1.56 3.38
N CYS A 92 -14.20 2.81 3.16
CA CYS A 92 -13.53 3.99 3.72
C CYS A 92 -13.55 3.99 5.26
N SER A 93 -14.64 3.53 5.87
CA SER A 93 -14.74 3.34 7.32
C SER A 93 -13.77 2.26 7.82
N TYR A 94 -13.69 1.13 7.11
CA TYR A 94 -12.75 0.04 7.39
C TYR A 94 -11.28 0.46 7.24
N ALA A 95 -10.98 1.27 6.23
CA ALA A 95 -9.67 1.86 5.99
C ALA A 95 -9.34 3.02 6.95
N ARG A 96 -10.25 3.35 7.87
CA ARG A 96 -10.08 4.40 8.89
C ARG A 96 -9.83 5.79 8.30
N LEU A 97 -10.45 6.07 7.16
CA LEU A 97 -10.39 7.37 6.46
C LEU A 97 -11.50 8.33 6.91
N VAL A 98 -12.52 7.82 7.61
CA VAL A 98 -13.73 8.57 8.00
C VAL A 98 -13.79 8.69 9.53
N PRO A 99 -14.18 9.86 10.08
CA PRO A 99 -14.44 10.02 11.52
C PRO A 99 -15.64 9.19 11.98
N SER A 100 -15.68 8.85 13.27
CA SER A 100 -16.82 8.11 13.83
C SER A 100 -18.01 9.02 14.04
N LEU A 101 -19.23 8.51 13.84
CA LEU A 101 -20.46 9.21 14.15
C LEU A 101 -21.09 8.66 15.42
N HIS A 102 -21.58 9.53 16.30
CA HIS A 102 -22.45 9.15 17.42
C HIS A 102 -23.72 9.97 17.33
N GLN A 103 -24.84 9.28 17.08
CA GLN A 103 -26.16 9.89 16.91
C GLN A 103 -27.11 9.31 17.97
N SER A 104 -27.75 10.17 18.73
CA SER A 104 -28.79 9.81 19.69
C SER A 104 -29.98 10.76 19.54
N GLY A 105 -31.16 10.20 19.26
CA GLY A 105 -32.37 10.98 18.97
C GLY A 105 -32.16 11.96 17.82
N ARG A 106 -32.26 13.27 18.10
CA ARG A 106 -32.02 14.37 17.14
C ARG A 106 -30.60 14.94 17.17
N MET A 107 -29.70 14.45 18.03
CA MET A 107 -28.35 15.00 18.17
C MET A 107 -27.34 14.13 17.44
N THR A 108 -26.55 14.75 16.56
CA THR A 108 -25.45 14.11 15.83
C THR A 108 -24.13 14.72 16.25
N ARG A 109 -23.17 13.90 16.68
CA ARG A 109 -21.81 14.33 17.04
C ARG A 109 -20.76 13.52 16.31
N TYR A 110 -19.81 14.22 15.68
CA TYR A 110 -18.62 13.61 15.11
C TYR A 110 -17.60 13.32 16.22
N ARG A 111 -17.02 12.13 16.18
CA ARG A 111 -16.03 11.61 17.12
C ARG A 111 -14.71 11.33 16.39
N PRO A 112 -13.60 11.19 17.12
CA PRO A 112 -12.33 10.78 16.53
C PRO A 112 -12.45 9.47 15.75
N ILE A 113 -11.55 9.28 14.79
CA ILE A 113 -11.46 8.05 13.98
C ILE A 113 -11.35 6.84 14.93
N THR A 114 -12.20 5.85 14.70
CA THR A 114 -12.21 4.60 15.48
C THR A 114 -10.89 3.85 15.32
N LYS A 115 -10.55 3.03 16.32
CA LYS A 115 -9.39 2.12 16.26
C LYS A 115 -9.70 0.79 15.57
N VAL A 116 -10.95 0.60 15.14
CA VAL A 116 -11.47 -0.62 14.52
C VAL A 116 -11.25 -0.55 13.01
N GLY A 117 -10.92 -1.69 12.38
CA GLY A 117 -10.61 -1.78 10.94
C GLY A 117 -9.12 -1.95 10.67
N SER A 118 -8.74 -1.90 9.38
CA SER A 118 -7.35 -2.12 9.01
C SER A 118 -6.47 -0.93 9.43
N ARG A 119 -5.39 -1.25 10.15
CA ARG A 119 -4.37 -0.27 10.52
C ARG A 119 -3.43 0.04 9.35
N TYR A 120 -3.32 -0.86 8.39
CA TYR A 120 -2.33 -0.81 7.32
C TYR A 120 -2.77 0.07 6.15
N LEU A 121 -4.07 0.33 5.99
CA LEU A 121 -4.64 1.17 4.93
C LEU A 121 -4.55 2.70 5.19
N ARG A 122 -3.89 3.14 6.26
CA ARG A 122 -3.76 4.56 6.66
C ARG A 122 -2.34 5.10 6.53
#